data_AF-A0A9P0HQ67-F1
#
_entry.id   AF-A0A9P0HQ67-F1
#
_cell.length_a   1.000
_cell.length_b   1.000
_cell.length_c   1.000
_cell.angle_alpha   90.00
_cell.angle_beta   90.00
_cell.angle_gamma   90.00
#
_symmetry.space_group_name_H-M   'P 1'
#
loop_
_entity.id
_entity.type
_entity.pdbx_description
1 polymer ?
#
loop_
_entity_poly.entity_id
_entity_poly.type
_entity_poly.pdbx_seq_one_letter_code
_entity_poly.pdbx_strand_id
1 'polypeptide(L)'
;MKKRAGFESVWTGWLLVVLYSSPSSAASEGCTTACETPNVRTVLFKQTDLVKDCWSDEELTLLYTRRLMQELIPKRVPCRIPLLLEYMKLTLESARDVACSVRAHRLIMLAISDAFGGYLQAYGIPITNSKYYEGTVSYCTARQVNELQSAYRKTLDTDGGGWTGPVYVRRSKNVQPFVVSSFKSACCSNLITNSDLGKNSAFCNGGNDNGNQQPDRIPLPFLDDLANPRAVAVPFREKSLYSLFSRNSSDILLRYYSNALRCLGPPPDQACNDVSASPLAGQFLDSYHSWLCKAVVPHLHDEIWYPGFGGVYRILEAMTQRGLSKCDDGLGPLSDNFALRLDENCECETTSPLFYLAAVLALILLFWIIVCLLCCLIKCCASSSESETSSSTSTTSSGAFINTLATLYCDTKDNNEAKGCKSSCSTPLLLDKR
;
A
#
# COMPACT_ATOMS: atom_id res chain seq x y z
N MET A 1 -72.86 -11.39 -27.06
CA MET A 1 -71.47 -11.61 -27.52
C MET A 1 -70.56 -10.64 -26.79
N LYS A 2 -69.78 -11.12 -25.81
CA LYS A 2 -68.76 -10.34 -25.11
C LYS A 2 -67.71 -11.34 -24.63
N LYS A 3 -66.48 -11.25 -25.14
CA LYS A 3 -65.32 -11.98 -24.62
C LYS A 3 -64.23 -10.96 -24.29
N ARG A 4 -63.89 -10.89 -23.01
CA ARG A 4 -62.64 -10.35 -22.49
C ARG A 4 -61.57 -11.44 -22.63
N ALA A 5 -60.41 -11.06 -23.14
CA ALA A 5 -59.10 -11.66 -22.89
C ALA A 5 -58.13 -10.48 -23.03
N GLY A 6 -57.28 -10.12 -22.08
CA GLY A 6 -56.39 -10.97 -21.31
C GLY A 6 -54.97 -10.62 -21.75
N PHE A 7 -54.49 -9.43 -21.37
CA PHE A 7 -53.17 -8.93 -21.78
C PHE A 7 -52.53 -8.03 -20.71
N GLU A 8 -52.76 -8.34 -19.43
CA GLU A 8 -52.23 -7.53 -18.30
C GLU A 8 -51.31 -8.32 -17.35
N SER A 9 -51.09 -9.62 -17.54
CA SER A 9 -50.40 -10.45 -16.54
C SER A 9 -48.98 -10.90 -16.90
N VAL A 10 -48.41 -10.47 -18.03
CA VAL A 10 -47.09 -10.97 -18.47
C VAL A 10 -45.96 -9.96 -18.23
N TRP A 11 -46.24 -8.66 -18.18
CA TRP A 11 -45.20 -7.64 -18.04
C TRP A 11 -44.80 -7.33 -16.59
N THR A 12 -45.68 -7.57 -15.61
CA THR A 12 -45.37 -7.37 -14.18
C THR A 12 -44.57 -8.54 -13.59
N GLY A 13 -44.58 -9.72 -14.21
CA GLY A 13 -43.82 -10.88 -13.76
C GLY A 13 -42.31 -10.80 -14.03
N TRP A 14 -41.89 -10.20 -15.15
CA TRP A 14 -40.47 -10.10 -15.50
C TRP A 14 -39.71 -9.00 -14.74
N LEU A 15 -40.41 -7.95 -14.31
CA LEU A 15 -39.79 -6.85 -13.54
C LEU A 15 -39.51 -7.23 -12.08
N LEU A 16 -40.26 -8.19 -11.52
CA LEU A 16 -40.00 -8.74 -10.18
C LEU A 16 -38.92 -9.83 -10.16
N VAL A 17 -38.67 -10.52 -11.28
CA VAL A 17 -37.62 -11.55 -11.36
C VAL A 17 -36.23 -10.94 -11.50
N VAL A 18 -36.09 -9.79 -12.17
CA VAL A 18 -34.78 -9.11 -12.31
C VAL A 18 -34.35 -8.37 -11.03
N LEU A 19 -35.29 -8.05 -10.13
CA LEU A 19 -34.98 -7.48 -8.81
C LEU A 19 -34.79 -8.54 -7.71
N TYR A 20 -35.06 -9.82 -7.96
CA TYR A 20 -34.84 -10.92 -7.00
C TYR A 20 -33.70 -11.88 -7.35
N SER A 21 -33.04 -11.70 -8.50
CA SER A 21 -31.75 -12.33 -8.79
C SER A 21 -30.60 -11.39 -8.41
N SER A 22 -30.61 -10.86 -7.19
CA SER A 22 -29.34 -10.59 -6.54
C SER A 22 -28.66 -11.96 -6.41
N PRO A 23 -27.39 -12.12 -6.80
CA PRO A 23 -26.64 -13.21 -6.23
C PRO A 23 -26.74 -12.98 -4.72
N SER A 24 -27.38 -13.90 -4.00
CA SER A 24 -27.02 -14.11 -2.63
C SER A 24 -25.55 -14.49 -2.71
N SER A 25 -24.66 -13.50 -2.64
CA SER A 25 -23.41 -13.72 -1.98
C SER A 25 -23.84 -14.32 -0.66
N ALA A 26 -23.59 -15.62 -0.52
CA ALA A 26 -23.35 -16.16 0.79
C ALA A 26 -22.28 -15.22 1.34
N ALA A 27 -22.74 -14.23 2.12
CA ALA A 27 -21.88 -13.51 3.01
C ALA A 27 -21.24 -14.64 3.79
N SER A 28 -19.97 -14.91 3.49
CA SER A 28 -19.17 -15.71 4.37
C SER A 28 -19.39 -15.11 5.73
N GLU A 29 -19.74 -15.95 6.71
CA GLU A 29 -19.69 -15.60 8.12
C GLU A 29 -18.23 -15.30 8.46
N GLY A 30 -17.72 -14.17 7.97
CA GLY A 30 -16.38 -13.67 8.14
C GLY A 30 -16.40 -12.70 9.32
N CYS A 31 -16.29 -13.25 10.52
CA CYS A 31 -15.98 -12.56 11.77
C CYS A 31 -16.78 -11.27 12.05
N THR A 32 -18.01 -11.44 12.57
CA THR A 32 -18.76 -10.39 13.29
C THR A 32 -18.26 -10.15 14.72
N THR A 33 -17.18 -10.82 15.17
CA THR A 33 -16.50 -10.44 16.41
C THR A 33 -15.85 -9.08 16.20
N ALA A 34 -16.37 -8.06 16.88
CA ALA A 34 -15.77 -6.73 16.93
C ALA A 34 -14.28 -6.86 17.23
N CYS A 35 -13.42 -6.52 16.26
CA CYS A 35 -11.98 -6.57 16.46
C CYS A 35 -11.62 -5.61 17.60
N GLU A 36 -11.07 -6.14 18.70
CA GLU A 36 -10.57 -5.29 19.79
C GLU A 36 -9.39 -4.44 19.31
N THR A 37 -9.28 -3.24 19.83
CA THR A 37 -8.15 -2.35 19.54
C THR A 37 -6.87 -2.95 20.12
N PRO A 38 -5.79 -3.15 19.33
CA PRO A 38 -4.58 -3.80 19.84
C PRO A 38 -3.94 -2.95 20.94
N ASN A 39 -3.58 -3.57 22.06
CA ASN A 39 -2.86 -2.88 23.13
C ASN A 39 -1.40 -2.66 22.70
N VAL A 40 -1.03 -1.41 22.43
CA VAL A 40 0.32 -1.02 22.02
C VAL A 40 1.19 -0.51 23.18
N ARG A 41 0.65 -0.53 24.41
CA ARG A 41 1.23 0.07 25.62
C ARG A 41 1.48 1.59 25.43
N THR A 42 2.30 2.18 26.29
CA THR A 42 2.52 3.64 26.33
C THR A 42 3.89 3.96 26.92
N VAL A 43 4.51 5.04 26.44
CA VAL A 43 5.70 5.65 27.07
C VAL A 43 5.36 6.89 27.89
N LEU A 44 4.13 7.41 27.77
CA LEU A 44 3.69 8.62 28.47
C LEU A 44 3.45 8.37 29.96
N PHE A 45 3.07 7.15 30.32
CA PHE A 45 2.71 6.78 31.68
C PHE A 45 3.52 5.56 32.12
N LYS A 46 3.92 5.55 33.39
CA LYS A 46 4.73 4.50 34.02
C LYS A 46 3.90 3.75 35.04
N GLN A 47 4.36 2.57 35.41
CA GLN A 47 3.71 1.76 36.46
C GLN A 47 3.64 2.51 37.81
N THR A 48 4.61 3.39 38.08
CA THR A 48 4.65 4.24 39.27
C THR A 48 3.51 5.26 39.33
N ASP A 49 2.90 5.61 38.18
CA ASP A 49 1.79 6.57 38.16
C ASP A 49 0.50 5.98 38.74
N LEU A 50 0.40 4.64 38.87
CA LEU A 50 -0.75 3.97 39.49
C LEU A 50 -0.87 4.25 40.99
N VAL A 51 0.24 4.58 41.66
CA VAL A 51 0.28 4.85 43.10
C VAL A 51 0.39 6.35 43.40
N LYS A 52 0.16 7.19 42.39
CA LYS A 52 0.28 8.63 42.54
C LYS A 52 -0.86 9.18 43.40
N ASP A 53 -0.52 9.94 44.43
CA ASP A 53 -1.50 10.50 45.38
C ASP A 53 -2.44 11.52 44.72
N CYS A 54 -1.97 12.25 43.70
CA CYS A 54 -2.76 13.21 42.96
C CYS A 54 -2.32 13.35 41.50
N TRP A 55 -3.28 13.70 40.64
CA TRP A 55 -3.09 13.97 39.22
C TRP A 55 -3.37 15.44 38.94
N SER A 56 -2.55 16.06 38.10
CA SER A 56 -2.85 17.40 37.60
C SER A 56 -3.90 17.35 36.47
N ASP A 57 -4.61 18.46 36.26
CA ASP A 57 -5.58 18.59 35.16
C ASP A 57 -4.95 18.31 33.79
N GLU A 58 -3.68 18.68 33.60
CA GLU A 58 -2.95 18.43 32.36
C GLU A 58 -2.68 16.94 32.13
N GLU A 59 -2.24 16.23 33.17
CA GLU A 59 -1.98 14.80 33.09
C GLU A 59 -3.27 14.01 32.88
N LEU A 60 -4.36 14.41 33.55
CA LEU A 60 -5.67 13.80 33.34
C LEU A 60 -6.18 14.04 31.91
N THR A 61 -5.99 15.25 31.38
CA THR A 61 -6.33 15.59 30.00
C THR A 61 -5.48 14.78 29.02
N LEU A 62 -4.19 14.63 29.27
CA LEU A 62 -3.29 13.81 28.43
C LEU A 62 -3.72 12.34 28.45
N LEU A 63 -4.04 11.79 29.62
CA LEU A 63 -4.51 10.42 29.78
C LEU A 63 -5.80 10.18 28.99
N TYR A 64 -6.77 11.07 29.13
CA TYR A 64 -8.02 10.99 28.39
C TYR A 64 -7.81 11.11 26.88
N THR A 65 -6.97 12.07 26.46
CA THR A 65 -6.64 12.26 25.04
C THR A 65 -5.95 11.02 24.48
N ARG A 66 -5.00 10.44 25.20
CA ARG A 66 -4.30 9.22 24.80
C ARG A 66 -5.23 8.03 24.67
N ARG A 67 -6.21 7.89 25.57
CA ARG A 67 -7.28 6.88 25.46
C ARG A 67 -8.11 7.08 24.19
N LEU A 68 -8.48 8.31 23.84
CA LEU A 68 -9.20 8.58 22.59
C LEU A 68 -8.36 8.25 21.35
N MET A 69 -7.07 8.61 21.35
CA MET A 69 -6.18 8.30 20.22
C MET A 69 -5.91 6.80 20.06
N GLN A 70 -6.06 6.01 21.13
CA GLN A 70 -6.03 4.55 21.05
C GLN A 70 -7.11 4.02 20.10
N GLU A 71 -8.31 4.60 20.10
CA GLU A 71 -9.42 4.17 19.24
C GLU A 71 -9.18 4.44 17.74
N LEU A 72 -8.24 5.33 17.42
CA LEU A 72 -7.81 5.60 16.05
C LEU A 72 -6.79 4.57 15.54
N ILE A 73 -6.30 3.68 16.41
CA ILE A 73 -5.36 2.65 15.96
C ILE A 73 -6.10 1.64 15.08
N PRO A 74 -5.53 1.26 13.92
CA PRO A 74 -6.12 0.23 13.08
C PRO A 74 -6.30 -1.08 13.86
N LYS A 75 -7.53 -1.59 13.86
CA LYS A 75 -7.92 -2.83 14.55
C LYS A 75 -7.53 -4.09 13.79
N ARG A 76 -7.21 -3.94 12.50
CA ARG A 76 -6.78 -5.01 11.61
C ARG A 76 -5.35 -4.74 11.14
N VAL A 77 -4.64 -5.84 10.93
CA VAL A 77 -3.28 -5.82 10.37
C VAL A 77 -3.30 -5.13 9.00
N PRO A 78 -2.40 -4.16 8.74
CA PRO A 78 -2.47 -3.33 7.56
C PRO A 78 -1.95 -4.11 6.34
N CYS A 79 -2.89 -4.37 5.43
CA CYS A 79 -2.63 -5.03 4.16
C CYS A 79 -1.85 -4.15 3.17
N ARG A 80 -2.23 -2.87 3.08
CA ARG A 80 -1.67 -1.91 2.13
C ARG A 80 -0.93 -0.81 2.90
N ILE A 81 0.38 -0.94 2.97
CA ILE A 81 1.24 0.03 3.68
C ILE A 81 1.05 1.49 3.20
N PRO A 82 0.90 1.78 1.89
CA PRO A 82 0.64 3.15 1.45
C PRO A 82 -0.64 3.76 2.06
N LEU A 83 -1.72 2.96 2.17
CA LEU A 83 -2.98 3.41 2.78
C LEU A 83 -2.84 3.62 4.28
N LEU A 84 -2.08 2.76 4.98
CA LEU A 84 -1.77 2.97 6.40
C LEU A 84 -1.06 4.31 6.61
N LEU A 85 -0.05 4.59 5.78
CA LEU A 85 0.74 5.81 5.86
C LEU A 85 -0.12 7.04 5.57
N GLU A 86 -0.97 6.98 4.54
CA GLU A 86 -1.92 8.04 4.19
C GLU A 86 -2.92 8.29 5.32
N TYR A 87 -3.49 7.23 5.90
CA TYR A 87 -4.38 7.31 7.05
C TYR A 87 -3.74 8.02 8.25
N MET A 88 -2.50 7.65 8.59
CA MET A 88 -1.79 8.29 9.71
C MET A 88 -1.49 9.76 9.43
N LYS A 89 -1.08 10.11 8.19
CA LYS A 89 -0.85 11.51 7.80
C LYS A 89 -2.14 12.34 7.88
N LEU A 90 -3.23 11.83 7.33
CA LEU A 90 -4.52 12.49 7.38
C LEU A 90 -4.99 12.71 8.83
N THR A 91 -4.75 11.73 9.71
CA THR A 91 -5.08 11.85 11.13
C THR A 91 -4.24 12.93 11.81
N LEU A 92 -2.94 13.02 11.51
CA LEU A 92 -2.07 14.07 12.04
C LEU A 92 -2.47 15.47 11.55
N GLU A 93 -2.81 15.60 10.27
CA GLU A 93 -3.28 16.85 9.68
C GLU A 93 -4.61 17.28 10.31
N SER A 94 -5.57 16.36 10.41
CA SER A 94 -6.87 16.62 11.05
C SER A 94 -6.71 17.02 12.52
N ALA A 95 -5.83 16.35 13.25
CA ALA A 95 -5.54 16.65 14.64
C ALA A 95 -4.90 18.03 14.84
N ARG A 96 -4.08 18.46 13.88
CA ARG A 96 -3.51 19.80 13.86
C ARG A 96 -4.58 20.86 13.62
N ASP A 97 -5.54 20.61 12.73
CA ASP A 97 -6.59 21.56 12.38
C ASP A 97 -7.64 21.73 13.49
N VAL A 98 -7.91 20.67 14.26
CA VAL A 98 -8.86 20.71 15.39
C VAL A 98 -8.29 21.39 16.63
N ALA A 99 -6.96 21.50 16.75
CA ALA A 99 -6.34 22.04 17.95
C ALA A 99 -6.54 23.58 18.08
N CYS A 100 -7.46 24.00 18.95
CA CYS A 100 -7.79 25.42 19.15
C CYS A 100 -6.76 26.23 19.96
N SER A 101 -5.74 25.59 20.54
CA SER A 101 -4.70 26.26 21.33
C SER A 101 -3.37 25.52 21.26
N VAL A 102 -2.28 26.23 21.57
CA VAL A 102 -0.92 25.64 21.63
C VAL A 102 -0.86 24.49 22.64
N ARG A 103 -1.55 24.62 23.78
CA ARG A 103 -1.60 23.57 24.81
C ARG A 103 -2.36 22.35 24.31
N ALA A 104 -3.53 22.54 23.72
CA ALA A 104 -4.32 21.44 23.15
C ALA A 104 -3.54 20.73 22.03
N HIS A 105 -2.89 21.50 21.15
CA HIS A 105 -2.04 20.97 20.09
C HIS A 105 -0.93 20.08 20.66
N ARG A 106 -0.20 20.55 21.68
CA ARG A 106 0.85 19.76 22.33
C ARG A 106 0.31 18.44 22.89
N LEU A 107 -0.78 18.48 23.65
CA LEU A 107 -1.35 17.28 24.28
C LEU A 107 -1.86 16.25 23.25
N ILE A 108 -2.52 16.72 22.19
CA ILE A 108 -2.98 15.88 21.08
C ILE A 108 -1.79 15.24 20.36
N MET A 109 -0.75 16.02 20.05
CA MET A 109 0.43 15.49 19.35
C MET A 109 1.20 14.47 20.20
N LEU A 110 1.30 14.66 21.52
CA LEU A 110 1.88 13.65 22.42
C LEU A 110 1.04 12.36 22.41
N ALA A 111 -0.29 12.49 22.56
CA ALA A 111 -1.20 11.36 22.57
C ALA A 111 -1.20 10.56 21.25
N ILE A 112 -1.22 11.24 20.09
CA ILE A 112 -1.16 10.59 18.78
C ILE A 112 0.20 9.93 18.57
N SER A 113 1.28 10.63 18.90
CA SER A 113 2.63 10.07 18.75
C SER A 113 2.81 8.81 19.59
N ASP A 114 2.22 8.75 20.79
CA ASP A 114 2.31 7.57 21.65
C ASP A 114 1.44 6.41 21.15
N ALA A 115 0.23 6.69 20.68
CA ALA A 115 -0.66 5.69 20.11
C ALA A 115 -0.10 5.09 18.80
N PHE A 116 0.21 5.95 17.83
CA PHE A 116 0.70 5.53 16.52
C PHE A 116 2.15 5.08 16.55
N GLY A 117 2.99 5.67 17.40
CA GLY A 117 4.37 5.22 17.61
C GLY A 117 4.44 3.81 18.18
N GLY A 118 3.59 3.50 19.16
CA GLY A 118 3.47 2.13 19.68
C GLY A 118 2.95 1.14 18.64
N TYR A 119 1.96 1.53 17.85
CA TYR A 119 1.43 0.68 16.79
C TYR A 119 2.43 0.44 15.66
N LEU A 120 3.13 1.47 15.21
CA LEU A 120 4.17 1.35 14.20
C LEU A 120 5.33 0.50 14.69
N GLN A 121 5.78 0.66 15.94
CA GLN A 121 6.82 -0.20 16.52
C GLN A 121 6.39 -1.66 16.55
N ALA A 122 5.18 -1.93 17.06
CA ALA A 122 4.70 -3.29 17.24
C ALA A 122 4.37 -3.97 15.90
N TYR A 123 3.68 -3.29 14.99
CA TYR A 123 3.13 -3.89 13.77
C TYR A 123 3.63 -3.21 12.49
N GLY A 124 3.54 -1.88 12.42
CA GLY A 124 3.75 -1.15 11.16
C GLY A 124 5.14 -1.34 10.56
N ILE A 125 6.20 -1.21 11.36
CA ILE A 125 7.60 -1.30 10.94
C ILE A 125 7.96 -2.75 10.56
N PRO A 126 7.72 -3.78 11.40
CA PRO A 126 8.01 -5.16 11.01
C PRO A 126 7.32 -5.58 9.70
N ILE A 127 6.05 -5.23 9.54
CA ILE A 127 5.28 -5.57 8.32
C ILE A 127 5.83 -4.81 7.11
N THR A 128 6.12 -3.51 7.27
CA THR A 128 6.65 -2.69 6.19
C THR A 128 8.01 -3.18 5.71
N ASN A 129 8.91 -3.51 6.64
CA ASN A 129 10.24 -4.01 6.33
C ASN A 129 10.15 -5.38 5.65
N SER A 130 9.34 -6.32 6.17
CA SER A 130 9.10 -7.62 5.53
C SER A 130 8.60 -7.45 4.09
N LYS A 131 7.56 -6.64 3.88
CA LYS A 131 7.00 -6.37 2.55
C LYS A 131 7.99 -5.65 1.61
N TYR A 132 8.87 -4.82 2.15
CA TYR A 132 9.95 -4.20 1.39
C TYR A 132 10.98 -5.24 0.91
N TYR A 133 11.38 -6.18 1.77
CA TYR A 133 12.27 -7.28 1.41
C TYR A 133 11.61 -8.31 0.46
N GLU A 134 10.29 -8.44 0.50
CA GLU A 134 9.48 -9.17 -0.50
C GLU A 134 9.38 -8.44 -1.84
N GLY A 135 9.71 -7.14 -1.88
CA GLY A 135 9.60 -6.29 -3.06
C GLY A 135 8.18 -5.86 -3.40
N THR A 136 7.23 -5.98 -2.46
CA THR A 136 5.84 -5.53 -2.62
C THR A 136 5.66 -4.06 -2.23
N VAL A 137 6.55 -3.53 -1.40
CA VAL A 137 6.57 -2.12 -0.97
C VAL A 137 7.81 -1.42 -1.52
N SER A 138 7.64 -0.17 -1.99
CA SER A 138 8.74 0.63 -2.53
C SER A 138 9.66 1.18 -1.43
N TYR A 139 10.93 1.48 -1.77
CA TYR A 139 11.86 2.17 -0.88
C TYR A 139 11.27 3.47 -0.32
N CYS A 140 10.62 4.28 -1.18
CA CYS A 140 10.07 5.57 -0.77
C CYS A 140 8.98 5.41 0.30
N THR A 141 8.13 4.39 0.16
CA THR A 141 7.08 4.09 1.14
C THR A 141 7.69 3.58 2.45
N ALA A 142 8.57 2.58 2.38
CA ALA A 142 9.21 2.01 3.56
C ALA A 142 10.00 3.06 4.35
N ARG A 143 10.71 3.93 3.64
CA ARG A 143 11.42 5.09 4.22
C ARG A 143 10.47 6.00 4.98
N GLN A 144 9.35 6.40 4.38
CA GLN A 144 8.42 7.33 5.02
C GLN A 144 7.81 6.75 6.30
N VAL A 145 7.53 5.45 6.34
CA VAL A 145 7.04 4.79 7.56
C VAL A 145 8.10 4.80 8.66
N ASN A 146 9.36 4.48 8.32
CA ASN A 146 10.49 4.52 9.26
C ASN A 146 10.79 5.96 9.76
N GLU A 147 10.71 6.95 8.87
CA GLU A 147 10.86 8.37 9.22
C GLU A 147 9.72 8.85 10.13
N LEU A 148 8.48 8.41 9.88
CA LEU A 148 7.32 8.71 10.72
C LEU A 148 7.50 8.14 12.13
N GLN A 149 7.95 6.89 12.26
CA GLN A 149 8.27 6.30 13.56
C GLN A 149 9.36 7.07 14.31
N SER A 150 10.40 7.48 13.58
CA SER A 150 11.49 8.28 14.15
C SER A 150 11.00 9.66 14.62
N ALA A 151 10.07 10.26 13.89
CA ALA A 151 9.43 11.51 14.28
C ALA A 151 8.64 11.35 15.58
N TYR A 152 7.85 10.28 15.75
CA TYR A 152 7.13 10.02 17.00
C TYR A 152 8.05 9.80 18.19
N ARG A 153 9.11 9.00 18.03
CA ARG A 153 10.14 8.82 19.06
C ARG A 153 10.76 10.15 19.49
N LYS A 154 11.10 11.00 18.51
CA LYS A 154 11.64 12.34 18.76
C LYS A 154 10.64 13.26 19.48
N THR A 155 9.37 13.25 19.08
CA THR A 155 8.32 14.07 19.69
C THR A 155 8.10 13.72 21.17
N LEU A 156 8.27 12.45 21.52
CA LEU A 156 8.07 11.93 22.87
C LEU A 156 9.35 11.84 23.71
N ASP A 157 10.51 12.13 23.10
CA ASP A 157 11.83 11.93 23.70
C ASP A 157 12.01 10.51 24.28
N THR A 158 11.74 9.50 23.43
CA THR A 158 11.76 8.08 23.81
C THR A 158 12.50 7.22 22.80
N ASP A 159 13.04 6.09 23.26
CA ASP A 159 13.51 4.98 22.43
C ASP A 159 12.38 4.00 22.06
N GLY A 160 11.22 4.10 22.70
CA GLY A 160 10.07 3.21 22.52
C GLY A 160 10.04 2.03 23.48
N GLY A 161 10.90 1.98 24.52
CA GLY A 161 10.98 0.86 25.46
C GLY A 161 9.70 0.60 26.28
N GLY A 162 8.81 1.59 26.42
CA GLY A 162 7.50 1.45 27.06
C GLY A 162 6.41 0.89 26.14
N TRP A 163 6.62 0.87 24.83
CA TRP A 163 5.68 0.31 23.88
C TRP A 163 5.77 -1.21 23.80
N THR A 164 4.80 -1.80 23.11
CA THR A 164 4.86 -3.22 22.74
C THR A 164 6.03 -3.46 21.78
N GLY A 165 6.76 -4.56 21.99
CA GLY A 165 7.85 -4.96 21.12
C GLY A 165 7.37 -5.34 19.71
N PRO A 166 8.28 -5.35 18.72
CA PRO A 166 7.94 -5.70 17.35
C PRO A 166 7.41 -7.14 17.26
N VAL A 167 6.33 -7.33 16.49
CA VAL A 167 5.85 -8.66 16.17
C VAL A 167 6.73 -9.33 15.14
N TYR A 168 6.88 -10.64 15.27
CA TYR A 168 7.53 -11.45 14.25
C TYR A 168 6.62 -11.61 13.04
N VAL A 169 7.09 -11.18 11.87
CA VAL A 169 6.39 -11.32 10.59
C VAL A 169 7.00 -12.46 9.81
N ARG A 170 6.19 -13.48 9.52
CA ARG A 170 6.60 -14.58 8.66
C ARG A 170 6.64 -14.13 7.21
N ARG A 171 7.63 -14.64 6.47
CA ARG A 171 7.72 -14.50 5.02
C ARG A 171 6.42 -15.00 4.37
N SER A 172 5.88 -14.21 3.43
CA SER A 172 4.75 -14.58 2.58
C SER A 172 5.05 -15.85 1.78
N LYS A 173 4.01 -16.66 1.53
CA LYS A 173 4.13 -17.85 0.65
C LYS A 173 4.08 -17.46 -0.84
N ASN A 174 3.57 -16.28 -1.15
CA ASN A 174 3.26 -15.81 -2.50
C ASN A 174 4.22 -14.71 -2.99
N VAL A 175 5.48 -14.75 -2.55
CA VAL A 175 6.51 -13.84 -3.08
C VAL A 175 6.67 -14.10 -4.58
N GLN A 176 6.66 -13.04 -5.39
CA GLN A 176 6.87 -13.18 -6.83
C GLN A 176 8.38 -13.34 -7.12
N PRO A 177 8.78 -14.42 -7.80
CA PRO A 177 10.19 -14.66 -8.12
C PRO A 177 10.76 -13.51 -8.94
N PHE A 178 12.04 -13.20 -8.74
CA PHE A 178 12.72 -12.24 -9.58
C PHE A 178 13.04 -12.87 -10.94
N VAL A 179 12.43 -12.32 -11.99
CA VAL A 179 12.68 -12.74 -13.37
C VAL A 179 13.76 -11.83 -13.98
N VAL A 180 14.88 -12.42 -14.38
CA VAL A 180 15.91 -11.72 -15.15
C VAL A 180 15.36 -11.56 -16.57
N SER A 181 15.08 -10.33 -16.99
CA SER A 181 14.74 -10.08 -18.38
C SER A 181 15.91 -10.47 -19.29
N SER A 182 15.62 -11.40 -20.20
CA SER A 182 16.39 -11.58 -21.44
C SER A 182 16.35 -10.25 -22.21
N PHE A 183 17.48 -9.76 -22.72
CA PHE A 183 17.64 -9.00 -23.99
C PHE A 183 18.97 -8.22 -24.03
N LYS A 184 19.64 -8.36 -25.19
CA LYS A 184 20.92 -7.81 -25.66
C LYS A 184 22.15 -8.12 -24.82
N SER A 185 23.20 -8.59 -25.50
CA SER A 185 24.52 -8.90 -24.96
C SER A 185 25.14 -7.67 -24.29
N ALA A 186 24.84 -7.47 -23.02
CA ALA A 186 25.68 -6.64 -22.20
C ALA A 186 26.89 -7.50 -21.86
N CYS A 187 28.06 -7.17 -22.45
CA CYS A 187 29.33 -7.68 -21.97
C CYS A 187 29.40 -7.51 -20.45
N CYS A 188 30.16 -8.36 -19.76
CA CYS A 188 30.39 -8.30 -18.31
C CYS A 188 31.10 -7.00 -17.83
N SER A 189 31.09 -5.94 -18.62
CA SER A 189 31.77 -4.66 -18.43
C SER A 189 31.43 -3.96 -17.13
N ASN A 190 30.27 -4.25 -16.53
CA ASN A 190 29.84 -3.63 -15.29
C ASN A 190 30.29 -4.40 -14.04
N LEU A 191 30.77 -5.63 -14.20
CA LEU A 191 31.20 -6.50 -13.09
C LEU A 191 32.71 -6.62 -13.06
N ILE A 192 33.25 -6.75 -11.85
CA ILE A 192 34.63 -7.16 -11.63
C ILE A 192 34.65 -8.68 -11.77
N THR A 193 35.45 -9.21 -12.68
CA THR A 193 35.70 -10.65 -12.82
C THR A 193 37.03 -11.04 -12.16
N ASN A 194 37.24 -12.33 -11.90
CA ASN A 194 38.54 -12.78 -11.38
C ASN A 194 39.70 -12.56 -12.37
N SER A 195 39.44 -12.46 -13.68
CA SER A 195 40.42 -12.03 -14.68
C SER A 195 40.85 -10.56 -14.50
N ASP A 196 39.93 -9.68 -14.07
CA ASP A 196 40.27 -8.30 -13.71
C ASP A 196 41.16 -8.22 -12.45
N LEU A 197 40.96 -9.15 -11.51
CA LEU A 197 41.76 -9.25 -10.28
C LEU A 197 43.13 -9.92 -10.51
N GLY A 198 43.30 -10.62 -11.63
CA GLY A 198 44.48 -11.40 -11.98
C GLY A 198 45.13 -10.98 -13.30
N LYS A 199 45.64 -9.74 -13.40
CA LYS A 199 46.61 -9.23 -14.42
C LYS A 199 46.46 -9.55 -15.92
N ASN A 200 45.46 -10.28 -16.40
CA ASN A 200 45.28 -10.61 -17.81
C ASN A 200 43.80 -10.41 -18.22
N SER A 201 43.44 -9.16 -18.51
CA SER A 201 42.15 -8.79 -19.09
C SER A 201 42.12 -9.11 -20.59
N ALA A 202 41.78 -10.35 -20.95
CA ALA A 202 41.42 -10.67 -22.33
C ALA A 202 39.94 -10.30 -22.54
N PHE A 203 39.74 -9.17 -23.21
CA PHE A 203 38.45 -8.70 -23.72
C PHE A 203 37.75 -9.77 -24.55
N CYS A 204 36.42 -9.73 -24.54
CA CYS A 204 35.52 -10.42 -25.46
C CYS A 204 35.87 -10.09 -26.93
N ASN A 205 36.87 -10.75 -27.50
CA ASN A 205 37.09 -10.82 -28.93
C ASN A 205 36.79 -12.25 -29.35
N GLY A 206 35.83 -12.40 -30.26
CA GLY A 206 35.55 -13.65 -30.96
C GLY A 206 36.71 -14.05 -31.85
N GLY A 207 37.81 -14.47 -31.25
CA GLY A 207 38.98 -15.04 -31.89
C GLY A 207 39.19 -16.44 -31.35
N ASN A 208 39.17 -17.41 -32.24
CA ASN A 208 39.58 -18.79 -31.99
C ASN A 208 40.93 -18.82 -31.26
N ASP A 209 40.93 -19.05 -29.96
CA ASP A 209 42.15 -19.45 -29.24
C ASP A 209 41.86 -20.67 -28.37
N ASN A 210 42.48 -21.78 -28.77
CA ASN A 210 42.50 -23.07 -28.11
C ASN A 210 43.37 -23.02 -26.84
N GLY A 211 43.00 -22.19 -25.87
CA GLY A 211 43.60 -22.15 -24.54
C GLY A 211 42.57 -22.54 -23.49
N ASN A 212 42.95 -23.43 -22.56
CA ASN A 212 42.23 -23.75 -21.32
C ASN A 212 42.08 -22.49 -20.43
N GLN A 213 41.32 -21.49 -20.87
CA GLN A 213 40.96 -20.35 -20.04
C GLN A 213 39.90 -20.84 -19.06
N GLN A 214 40.29 -20.91 -17.78
CA GLN A 214 39.35 -21.17 -16.71
C GLN A 214 38.22 -20.13 -16.81
N PRO A 215 36.96 -20.58 -16.68
CA PRO A 215 35.83 -19.68 -16.81
C PRO A 215 35.90 -18.55 -15.78
N ASP A 216 35.64 -17.33 -16.23
CA ASP A 216 35.63 -16.13 -15.40
C ASP A 216 34.66 -16.30 -14.23
N ARG A 217 35.22 -16.57 -13.05
CA ARG A 217 34.45 -16.62 -11.81
C ARG A 217 34.09 -15.21 -11.40
N ILE A 218 32.81 -14.98 -11.13
CA ILE A 218 32.31 -13.72 -10.58
C ILE A 218 32.46 -13.79 -9.05
N PRO A 219 33.19 -12.84 -8.41
CA PRO A 219 33.37 -12.80 -6.97
C PRO A 219 32.05 -12.48 -6.27
N LEU A 220 31.81 -13.07 -5.09
CA LEU A 220 30.60 -12.81 -4.30
C LEU A 220 30.66 -11.45 -3.60
N PRO A 221 29.51 -10.83 -3.29
CA PRO A 221 29.48 -9.68 -2.39
C PRO A 221 29.96 -10.05 -0.99
N PHE A 222 30.42 -9.05 -0.23
CA PHE A 222 30.80 -9.22 1.17
C PHE A 222 30.26 -8.09 2.05
N LEU A 223 29.91 -8.41 3.30
CA LEU A 223 29.51 -7.43 4.32
C LEU A 223 30.72 -6.99 5.13
N ASP A 224 30.69 -5.77 5.65
CA ASP A 224 31.75 -5.23 6.52
C ASP A 224 31.81 -5.93 7.89
N ASP A 225 30.65 -6.33 8.42
CA ASP A 225 30.50 -7.12 9.64
C ASP A 225 29.35 -8.13 9.44
N LEU A 226 29.49 -9.34 9.99
CA LEU A 226 28.45 -10.38 9.96
C LEU A 226 27.43 -10.22 11.09
N ALA A 227 27.77 -9.52 12.17
CA ALA A 227 26.86 -9.32 13.31
C ALA A 227 26.06 -8.03 13.17
N ASN A 228 26.70 -6.94 12.73
CA ASN A 228 26.08 -5.61 12.62
C ASN A 228 26.46 -4.93 11.30
N PRO A 229 25.97 -5.43 10.15
CA PRO A 229 26.40 -4.94 8.85
C PRO A 229 25.98 -3.49 8.64
N ARG A 230 26.89 -2.64 8.17
CA ARG A 230 26.62 -1.24 7.82
C ARG A 230 26.87 -0.95 6.35
N ALA A 231 27.72 -1.75 5.73
CA ALA A 231 28.07 -1.62 4.32
C ALA A 231 28.15 -3.00 3.65
N VAL A 232 27.92 -2.99 2.34
CA VAL A 232 28.11 -4.14 1.47
C VAL A 232 29.04 -3.73 0.34
N ALA A 233 30.05 -4.55 0.12
CA ALA A 233 30.89 -4.47 -1.05
C ALA A 233 30.36 -5.44 -2.11
N VAL A 234 29.91 -4.88 -3.22
CA VAL A 234 29.37 -5.58 -4.38
C VAL A 234 30.33 -5.39 -5.54
N PRO A 235 30.76 -6.45 -6.24
CA PRO A 235 31.80 -6.34 -7.26
C PRO A 235 31.34 -5.72 -8.59
N PHE A 236 30.94 -4.45 -8.54
CA PHE A 236 30.76 -3.59 -9.71
C PHE A 236 32.04 -2.80 -9.97
N ARG A 237 32.35 -2.54 -11.26
CA ARG A 237 33.57 -1.81 -11.64
C ARG A 237 33.57 -0.34 -11.24
N GLU A 238 32.44 0.36 -11.43
CA GLU A 238 32.36 1.80 -11.19
C GLU A 238 32.35 2.14 -9.69
N LYS A 239 31.65 1.32 -8.90
CA LYS A 239 31.49 1.52 -7.47
C LYS A 239 31.22 0.20 -6.79
N SER A 240 32.14 -0.21 -5.94
CA SER A 240 32.05 -1.48 -5.23
C SER A 240 31.46 -1.37 -3.83
N LEU A 241 31.67 -0.27 -3.11
CA LEU A 241 31.22 -0.13 -1.70
C LEU A 241 29.92 0.67 -1.58
N TYR A 242 28.94 0.11 -0.87
CA TYR A 242 27.63 0.72 -0.64
C TYR A 242 27.26 0.69 0.85
N SER A 243 26.73 1.79 1.38
CA SER A 243 26.09 1.79 2.69
C SER A 243 24.73 1.11 2.59
N LEU A 244 24.43 0.19 3.52
CA LEU A 244 23.15 -0.52 3.58
C LEU A 244 21.97 0.39 3.91
N PHE A 245 22.22 1.58 4.43
CA PHE A 245 21.18 2.56 4.82
C PHE A 245 20.90 3.62 3.75
N SER A 246 21.66 3.61 2.65
CA SER A 246 21.54 4.64 1.62
C SER A 246 20.45 4.30 0.60
N ARG A 247 19.85 5.34 -0.01
CA ARG A 247 18.94 5.14 -1.16
C ARG A 247 19.61 4.40 -2.32
N ASN A 248 20.89 4.67 -2.54
CA ASN A 248 21.63 4.15 -3.69
C ASN A 248 21.90 2.65 -3.60
N SER A 249 21.80 2.06 -2.40
CA SER A 249 21.91 0.61 -2.20
C SER A 249 20.57 -0.12 -2.32
N SER A 250 19.44 0.59 -2.47
CA SER A 250 18.16 -0.08 -2.73
C SER A 250 18.28 -1.05 -3.89
N ASP A 251 17.81 -2.29 -3.65
CA ASP A 251 17.81 -3.39 -4.62
C ASP A 251 19.21 -3.69 -5.22
N ILE A 252 20.30 -3.37 -4.53
CA ILE A 252 21.67 -3.57 -5.05
C ILE A 252 21.98 -5.05 -5.30
N LEU A 253 21.47 -5.93 -4.43
CA LEU A 253 21.62 -7.38 -4.57
C LEU A 253 20.84 -7.92 -5.77
N LEU A 254 19.63 -7.40 -6.04
CA LEU A 254 18.86 -7.73 -7.24
C LEU A 254 19.60 -7.29 -8.52
N ARG A 255 20.16 -6.08 -8.52
CA ARG A 255 20.97 -5.58 -9.63
C ARG A 255 22.20 -6.46 -9.87
N TYR A 256 22.90 -6.84 -8.80
CA TYR A 256 24.07 -7.70 -8.90
C TYR A 256 23.71 -9.09 -9.43
N TYR A 257 22.68 -9.72 -8.86
CA TYR A 257 22.14 -11.00 -9.31
C TYR A 257 21.81 -10.99 -10.82
N SER A 258 21.10 -9.96 -11.28
CA SER A 258 20.73 -9.80 -12.69
C SER A 258 21.95 -9.65 -13.60
N ASN A 259 22.92 -8.80 -13.23
CA ASN A 259 24.14 -8.60 -14.01
C ASN A 259 25.01 -9.86 -14.05
N ALA A 260 25.12 -10.58 -12.92
CA ALA A 260 25.94 -11.79 -12.83
C ALA A 260 25.36 -12.91 -13.71
N LEU A 261 24.04 -13.14 -13.64
CA LEU A 261 23.39 -14.13 -14.49
C LEU A 261 23.45 -13.77 -15.97
N ARG A 262 23.32 -12.49 -16.34
CA ARG A 262 23.50 -12.06 -17.74
C ARG A 262 24.93 -12.28 -18.24
N CYS A 263 25.92 -12.11 -17.38
CA CYS A 263 27.32 -12.34 -17.70
C CYS A 263 27.65 -13.84 -17.86
N LEU A 264 27.09 -14.70 -16.99
CA LEU A 264 27.35 -16.14 -16.98
C LEU A 264 26.43 -16.96 -17.90
N GLY A 265 25.38 -16.33 -18.42
CA GLY A 265 24.39 -16.95 -19.28
C GLY A 265 24.95 -17.37 -20.64
N PRO A 266 24.22 -18.22 -21.37
CA PRO A 266 24.64 -18.66 -22.71
C PRO A 266 24.77 -17.46 -23.67
N PRO A 267 25.62 -17.57 -24.71
CA PRO A 267 25.79 -16.52 -25.71
C PRO A 267 24.44 -16.11 -26.33
N PRO A 268 24.30 -14.85 -26.79
CA PRO A 268 23.07 -14.32 -27.37
C PRO A 268 22.57 -15.13 -28.59
N ASP A 269 23.46 -15.86 -29.26
CA ASP A 269 23.16 -16.67 -30.43
C ASP A 269 22.41 -17.98 -30.06
N GLN A 270 22.37 -18.34 -28.77
CA GLN A 270 21.61 -19.46 -28.19
C GLN A 270 20.51 -18.96 -27.23
N ALA A 271 19.96 -17.76 -27.48
CA ALA A 271 18.97 -17.06 -26.66
C ALA A 271 17.62 -17.78 -26.40
N CYS A 272 17.47 -19.02 -26.85
CA CYS A 272 16.33 -19.87 -26.52
C CYS A 272 16.51 -20.65 -25.19
N ASN A 273 17.70 -20.62 -24.58
CA ASN A 273 17.99 -21.34 -23.35
C ASN A 273 17.82 -20.43 -22.10
N ASP A 274 17.36 -21.01 -20.99
CA ASP A 274 17.31 -20.35 -19.68
C ASP A 274 18.68 -19.70 -19.39
N VAL A 275 18.70 -18.43 -18.98
CA VAL A 275 19.91 -17.66 -18.62
C VAL A 275 20.75 -18.40 -17.58
N SER A 276 20.14 -19.31 -16.83
CA SER A 276 20.76 -20.11 -15.78
C SER A 276 21.09 -21.56 -16.16
N ALA A 277 20.88 -21.96 -17.42
CA ALA A 277 21.24 -23.29 -17.91
C ALA A 277 22.77 -23.53 -18.04
N SER A 278 23.57 -22.46 -17.99
CA SER A 278 25.02 -22.54 -18.00
C SER A 278 25.54 -23.20 -16.69
N PRO A 279 26.43 -24.19 -16.75
CA PRO A 279 27.04 -24.80 -15.55
C PRO A 279 27.71 -23.77 -14.62
N LEU A 280 28.23 -22.67 -15.18
CA LEU A 280 28.85 -21.58 -14.43
C LEU A 280 27.81 -20.75 -13.68
N ALA A 281 26.66 -20.51 -14.31
CA ALA A 281 25.55 -19.85 -13.66
C ALA A 281 25.03 -20.71 -12.49
N GLY A 282 24.97 -22.03 -12.64
CA GLY A 282 24.63 -22.96 -11.56
C GLY A 282 25.56 -22.84 -10.34
N GLN A 283 26.87 -22.93 -10.55
CA GLN A 283 27.86 -22.78 -9.46
C GLN A 283 27.79 -21.42 -8.75
N PHE A 284 27.57 -20.35 -9.53
CA PHE A 284 27.35 -19.02 -8.97
C PHE A 284 26.08 -18.95 -8.13
N LEU A 285 24.96 -19.51 -8.62
CA LEU A 285 23.69 -19.54 -7.91
C LEU A 285 23.81 -20.26 -6.56
N ASP A 286 24.47 -21.42 -6.52
CA ASP A 286 24.69 -22.18 -5.27
C ASP A 286 25.51 -21.36 -4.26
N SER A 287 26.59 -20.73 -4.75
CA SER A 287 27.49 -19.93 -3.93
C SER A 287 26.82 -18.67 -3.41
N TYR A 288 26.07 -17.98 -4.28
CA TYR A 288 25.34 -16.76 -3.95
C TYR A 288 24.16 -17.05 -3.02
N HIS A 289 23.44 -18.15 -3.23
CA HIS A 289 22.41 -18.64 -2.33
C HIS A 289 22.96 -18.93 -0.93
N SER A 290 24.06 -19.69 -0.84
CA SER A 290 24.69 -19.96 0.46
C SER A 290 25.14 -18.69 1.16
N TRP A 291 25.63 -17.68 0.43
CA TRP A 291 25.99 -16.39 0.98
C TRP A 291 24.76 -15.63 1.49
N LEU A 292 23.68 -15.55 0.71
CA LEU A 292 22.43 -14.90 1.12
C LEU A 292 21.88 -15.52 2.42
N CYS A 293 21.82 -16.84 2.51
CA CYS A 293 21.31 -17.52 3.71
C CYS A 293 22.16 -17.26 4.96
N LYS A 294 23.49 -17.16 4.81
CA LYS A 294 24.40 -17.00 5.95
C LYS A 294 24.60 -15.55 6.37
N ALA A 295 24.64 -14.63 5.41
CA ALA A 295 25.06 -13.25 5.63
C ALA A 295 23.91 -12.24 5.55
N VAL A 296 22.80 -12.54 4.87
CA VAL A 296 21.72 -11.56 4.65
C VAL A 296 20.45 -11.94 5.40
N VAL A 297 19.99 -13.19 5.26
CA VAL A 297 18.74 -13.66 5.88
C VAL A 297 18.65 -13.40 7.38
N PRO A 298 19.71 -13.62 8.19
CA PRO A 298 19.65 -13.37 9.63
C PRO A 298 19.27 -11.92 10.01
N HIS A 299 19.55 -10.95 9.13
CA HIS A 299 19.31 -9.53 9.38
C HIS A 299 17.95 -9.02 8.88
N LEU A 300 17.15 -9.86 8.21
CA LEU A 300 15.87 -9.43 7.64
C LEU A 300 14.78 -9.24 8.72
N HIS A 301 15.03 -9.73 9.93
CA HIS A 301 14.15 -9.60 11.09
C HIS A 301 14.73 -8.70 12.20
N ASP A 302 15.89 -8.08 11.95
CA ASP A 302 16.46 -7.11 12.88
C ASP A 302 15.51 -5.92 13.07
N GLU A 303 15.63 -5.24 14.20
CA GLU A 303 14.92 -3.98 14.46
C GLU A 303 15.38 -2.86 13.49
N ILE A 304 16.56 -3.04 12.89
CA ILE A 304 17.16 -2.12 11.95
C ILE A 304 16.66 -2.41 10.54
N TRP A 305 16.19 -1.37 9.85
CA TRP A 305 15.83 -1.47 8.44
C TRP A 305 17.06 -1.32 7.54
N TYR A 306 17.24 -2.27 6.61
CA TYR A 306 18.35 -2.32 5.65
C TYR A 306 17.87 -2.10 4.22
N PRO A 307 17.78 -0.85 3.73
CA PRO A 307 17.51 -0.54 2.32
C PRO A 307 18.32 -1.38 1.31
N GLY A 308 19.57 -1.72 1.64
CA GLY A 308 20.45 -2.54 0.81
C GLY A 308 19.90 -3.93 0.46
N PHE A 309 19.01 -4.47 1.30
CA PHE A 309 18.43 -5.81 1.15
C PHE A 309 17.04 -5.81 0.49
N GLY A 310 16.63 -4.69 -0.11
CA GLY A 310 15.38 -4.56 -0.85
C GLY A 310 15.17 -5.70 -1.87
N GLY A 311 13.99 -6.32 -1.80
CA GLY A 311 13.58 -7.38 -2.72
C GLY A 311 14.37 -8.70 -2.65
N VAL A 312 15.20 -8.93 -1.63
CA VAL A 312 16.02 -10.15 -1.51
C VAL A 312 15.19 -11.45 -1.50
N TYR A 313 13.98 -11.44 -0.93
CA TYR A 313 13.11 -12.62 -0.93
C TYR A 313 12.70 -13.04 -2.35
N ARG A 314 12.67 -12.12 -3.32
CA ARG A 314 12.40 -12.44 -4.72
C ARG A 314 13.52 -13.24 -5.35
N ILE A 315 14.77 -12.98 -4.95
CA ILE A 315 15.94 -13.77 -5.38
C ILE A 315 15.84 -15.18 -4.79
N LEU A 316 15.59 -15.27 -3.48
CA LEU A 316 15.46 -16.54 -2.78
C LEU A 316 14.30 -17.38 -3.34
N GLU A 317 13.18 -16.75 -3.71
CA GLU A 317 12.07 -17.44 -4.36
C GLU A 317 12.44 -17.95 -5.76
N ALA A 318 13.09 -17.12 -6.58
CA ALA A 318 13.58 -17.54 -7.90
C ALA A 318 14.56 -18.72 -7.81
N MET A 319 15.40 -18.75 -6.77
CA MET A 319 16.30 -19.86 -6.47
C MET A 319 15.55 -21.11 -5.99
N THR A 320 14.55 -20.95 -5.12
CA THR A 320 13.74 -22.06 -4.60
C THR A 320 12.96 -22.76 -5.71
N GLN A 321 12.39 -21.99 -6.65
CA GLN A 321 11.69 -22.55 -7.84
C GLN A 321 12.61 -23.38 -8.74
N ARG A 322 13.93 -23.22 -8.61
CA ARG A 322 14.96 -23.98 -9.33
C ARG A 322 15.47 -25.19 -8.55
N GLY A 323 14.91 -25.48 -7.38
CA GLY A 323 15.26 -26.63 -6.56
C GLY A 323 16.30 -26.38 -5.48
N LEU A 324 16.73 -25.13 -5.26
CA LEU A 324 17.57 -24.80 -4.10
C LEU A 324 16.76 -24.89 -2.81
N SER A 325 17.39 -25.39 -1.74
CA SER A 325 16.77 -25.49 -0.41
C SER A 325 16.43 -24.10 0.12
N LYS A 326 15.30 -23.97 0.82
CA LYS A 326 14.99 -22.71 1.54
C LYS A 326 16.06 -22.44 2.60
N CYS A 327 16.43 -21.16 2.77
CA CYS A 327 17.24 -20.76 3.92
C CYS A 327 16.48 -21.09 5.21
N ASP A 328 17.22 -21.53 6.23
CA ASP A 328 16.70 -21.54 7.59
C ASP A 328 16.69 -20.10 8.08
N ASP A 329 15.51 -19.60 8.46
CA ASP A 329 15.37 -18.24 8.98
C ASP A 329 15.99 -18.12 10.39
N GLY A 330 16.59 -19.19 10.94
CA GLY A 330 17.33 -19.18 12.21
C GLY A 330 16.43 -19.11 13.44
N LEU A 331 15.14 -18.89 13.24
CA LEU A 331 14.12 -19.15 14.23
C LEU A 331 13.75 -20.63 14.12
N GLY A 332 14.12 -21.39 15.16
CA GLY A 332 13.56 -22.73 15.39
C GLY A 332 12.02 -22.70 15.40
N PRO A 333 11.32 -23.79 15.73
CA PRO A 333 9.86 -23.82 15.72
C PRO A 333 9.29 -22.86 16.79
N LEU A 334 9.23 -21.57 16.50
CA LEU A 334 8.39 -20.62 17.21
C LEU A 334 6.99 -21.15 17.03
N SER A 335 6.38 -21.50 18.17
CA SER A 335 4.99 -21.91 18.25
C SER A 335 4.16 -21.01 17.34
N ASP A 336 3.38 -21.63 16.45
CA ASP A 336 2.57 -20.99 15.40
C ASP A 336 1.70 -19.82 15.93
N ASN A 337 1.50 -19.76 17.25
CA ASN A 337 0.70 -18.78 17.96
C ASN A 337 1.36 -17.40 18.12
N PHE A 338 2.69 -17.25 17.99
CA PHE A 338 3.37 -15.96 18.24
C PHE A 338 3.78 -15.20 16.97
N ALA A 339 3.65 -15.84 15.82
CA ALA A 339 4.01 -15.25 14.54
C ALA A 339 2.78 -14.64 13.88
N LEU A 340 2.89 -13.37 13.48
CA LEU A 340 1.85 -12.73 12.69
C LEU A 340 1.83 -13.36 11.30
N ARG A 341 0.80 -14.16 11.02
CA ARG A 341 0.47 -14.56 9.65
C ARG A 341 -0.26 -13.39 9.02
N LEU A 342 0.41 -12.73 8.07
CA LEU A 342 -0.28 -11.83 7.16
C LEU A 342 -1.20 -12.69 6.30
N ASP A 343 -2.49 -12.74 6.66
CA ASP A 343 -3.48 -13.41 5.84
C ASP A 343 -3.50 -12.69 4.49
N GLU A 344 -3.07 -13.39 3.44
CA GLU A 344 -2.87 -12.83 2.11
C GLU A 344 -4.21 -12.48 1.44
N ASN A 345 -5.31 -12.97 1.99
CA ASN A 345 -6.66 -12.49 1.71
C ASN A 345 -6.90 -11.17 2.43
N CYS A 346 -6.16 -10.17 2.01
CA CYS A 346 -6.58 -8.79 2.12
C CYS A 346 -7.78 -8.58 1.20
N GLU A 347 -8.91 -9.20 1.55
CA GLU A 347 -10.24 -8.88 1.04
C GLU A 347 -10.61 -7.50 1.58
N CYS A 348 -9.90 -6.47 1.11
CA CYS A 348 -10.65 -5.32 0.67
C CYS A 348 -11.34 -5.85 -0.59
N GLU A 349 -12.63 -6.14 -0.50
CA GLU A 349 -13.49 -6.18 -1.68
C GLU A 349 -13.13 -4.95 -2.50
N THR A 350 -12.25 -5.09 -3.49
CA THR A 350 -12.22 -4.19 -4.61
C THR A 350 -13.55 -4.47 -5.25
N THR A 351 -14.57 -3.68 -4.88
CA THR A 351 -15.78 -3.55 -5.67
C THR A 351 -15.29 -3.36 -7.08
N SER A 352 -15.46 -4.41 -7.88
CA SER A 352 -14.79 -4.51 -9.17
C SER A 352 -15.16 -3.27 -9.98
N PRO A 353 -14.28 -2.76 -10.86
CA PRO A 353 -14.65 -1.65 -11.75
C PRO A 353 -15.93 -1.97 -12.56
N LEU A 354 -16.24 -3.26 -12.73
CA LEU A 354 -17.50 -3.77 -13.26
C LEU A 354 -18.72 -3.40 -12.40
N PHE A 355 -18.61 -3.37 -11.08
CA PHE A 355 -19.70 -2.92 -10.19
C PHE A 355 -20.02 -1.44 -10.40
N TYR A 356 -19.00 -0.57 -10.49
CA TYR A 356 -19.21 0.85 -10.79
C TYR A 356 -19.75 1.07 -12.21
N LEU A 357 -19.24 0.33 -13.19
CA LEU A 357 -19.78 0.35 -14.55
C LEU A 357 -21.25 -0.08 -14.58
N ALA A 358 -21.60 -1.15 -13.86
CA ALA A 358 -22.97 -1.64 -13.75
C ALA A 358 -23.88 -0.64 -13.03
N ALA A 359 -23.41 0.01 -11.97
CA ALA A 359 -24.15 1.04 -11.26
C ALA A 359 -24.42 2.27 -12.14
N VAL A 360 -23.41 2.72 -12.90
CA VAL A 360 -23.57 3.83 -13.85
C VAL A 360 -24.55 3.46 -14.97
N LEU A 361 -24.45 2.26 -15.54
CA LEU A 361 -25.40 1.77 -16.55
C LEU A 361 -26.83 1.67 -16.00
N ALA A 362 -26.99 1.22 -14.75
CA ALA A 362 -28.29 1.17 -14.09
C ALA A 362 -28.91 2.56 -13.89
N LEU A 363 -28.10 3.56 -13.51
CA LEU A 363 -28.55 4.95 -13.38
C LEU A 363 -28.96 5.56 -14.74
N ILE A 364 -28.22 5.26 -15.81
CA ILE A 364 -28.57 5.71 -17.17
C ILE A 364 -29.89 5.09 -17.60
N LEU A 365 -30.08 3.78 -17.40
CA LEU A 365 -31.33 3.10 -17.73
C LEU A 365 -32.51 3.67 -16.93
N LEU A 366 -32.32 3.92 -15.63
CA LEU A 366 -33.35 4.50 -14.77
C LEU A 366 -33.73 5.92 -15.24
N PHE A 367 -32.76 6.73 -15.65
CA PHE A 367 -33.01 8.05 -16.24
C PHE A 367 -33.89 7.95 -17.50
N TRP A 368 -33.56 7.06 -18.43
CA TRP A 368 -34.36 6.87 -19.65
C TRP A 368 -35.77 6.34 -19.36
N ILE A 369 -35.93 5.45 -18.38
CA ILE A 369 -37.26 4.98 -17.95
C ILE A 369 -38.09 6.16 -17.42
N ILE A 370 -37.51 7.04 -16.59
CA ILE A 370 -38.20 8.23 -16.09
C ILE A 370 -38.60 9.17 -17.22
N VAL A 371 -37.71 9.42 -18.19
CA VAL A 371 -38.01 10.25 -19.37
C VAL A 371 -39.16 9.64 -20.18
N CYS A 372 -39.13 8.33 -20.43
CA CYS A 372 -40.21 7.63 -21.13
C CYS A 372 -41.54 7.74 -20.37
N LEU A 373 -41.53 7.55 -19.05
CA LEU A 373 -42.73 7.70 -18.22
C LEU A 373 -43.30 9.12 -18.28
N LEU A 374 -42.45 10.14 -18.21
CA LEU A 374 -42.86 11.54 -18.35
C LEU A 374 -43.45 11.82 -19.74
N CYS A 375 -42.83 11.31 -20.82
CA CYS A 375 -43.36 11.43 -22.17
C CYS A 375 -44.72 10.72 -22.32
N CYS A 376 -44.88 9.54 -21.72
CA CYS A 376 -46.16 8.83 -21.69
C CYS A 376 -47.23 9.62 -20.92
N LEU A 377 -46.89 10.20 -19.77
CA LEU A 377 -47.81 11.03 -18.98
C LEU A 377 -48.26 12.28 -19.76
N ILE A 378 -47.34 13.00 -20.40
CA ILE A 378 -47.67 14.17 -21.22
C ILE A 378 -48.61 13.78 -22.37
N LYS A 379 -48.34 12.65 -23.03
CA LYS A 379 -49.16 12.18 -24.15
C LYS A 379 -50.55 11.72 -23.71
N CYS A 380 -50.67 11.08 -22.54
CA CYS A 380 -51.96 10.71 -21.97
C CYS A 380 -52.76 11.96 -21.55
N CYS A 381 -52.12 12.96 -20.94
CA CYS A 381 -52.75 14.23 -20.59
C CYS A 381 -53.26 14.99 -21.83
N ALA A 382 -52.50 14.99 -22.93
CA ALA A 382 -52.92 15.64 -24.18
C ALA A 382 -54.12 14.92 -24.85
N SER A 383 -54.22 13.60 -24.74
CA SER A 383 -55.37 12.85 -25.29
C SER A 383 -56.65 13.00 -24.46
N SER A 384 -56.53 13.29 -23.16
CA SER A 384 -57.68 13.47 -22.27
C SER A 384 -58.41 14.80 -22.48
N SER A 385 -57.77 15.80 -23.09
CA SER A 385 -58.40 17.11 -23.34
C SER A 385 -59.28 17.16 -24.60
N GLU A 386 -59.27 16.12 -25.44
CA GLU A 386 -60.10 16.08 -26.67
C GLU A 386 -61.49 15.44 -26.48
N SER A 387 -61.83 14.94 -25.29
CA SER A 387 -63.10 14.20 -25.07
C SER A 387 -64.15 14.88 -24.18
N GLU A 388 -64.03 16.17 -23.87
CA GLU A 388 -65.10 16.91 -23.17
C GLU A 388 -65.38 18.26 -23.82
N THR A 389 -66.05 18.22 -24.98
CA THR A 389 -66.73 19.40 -25.56
C THR A 389 -68.18 19.07 -25.86
N SER A 390 -69.04 18.98 -24.84
CA SER A 390 -70.48 19.21 -24.99
C SER A 390 -71.18 19.51 -23.66
N SER A 391 -72.00 20.57 -23.72
CA SER A 391 -73.12 20.96 -22.85
C SER A 391 -72.85 21.65 -21.49
N SER A 392 -72.89 22.98 -21.56
CA SER A 392 -73.94 23.85 -20.97
C SER A 392 -73.95 24.19 -19.46
N THR A 393 -73.64 25.46 -19.22
CA THR A 393 -74.41 26.49 -18.48
C THR A 393 -74.39 26.55 -16.94
N SER A 394 -74.11 27.78 -16.48
CA SER A 394 -74.53 28.47 -15.25
C SER A 394 -73.67 28.41 -13.99
N THR A 395 -73.03 29.56 -13.77
CA THR A 395 -72.97 30.37 -12.52
C THR A 395 -72.21 29.89 -11.28
N THR A 396 -71.35 30.82 -10.86
CA THR A 396 -70.95 31.23 -9.48
C THR A 396 -69.86 30.46 -8.72
N SER A 397 -68.81 31.23 -8.40
CA SER A 397 -68.16 31.35 -7.07
C SER A 397 -67.08 30.35 -6.62
N SER A 398 -65.88 30.94 -6.42
CA SER A 398 -64.85 30.66 -5.38
C SER A 398 -63.80 29.57 -5.54
N GLY A 399 -62.56 29.96 -5.16
CA GLY A 399 -61.50 29.09 -4.61
C GLY A 399 -60.35 28.80 -5.57
N ALA A 400 -59.35 29.66 -5.79
CA ALA A 400 -58.27 30.01 -4.87
C ALA A 400 -57.64 28.79 -4.15
N PHE A 401 -56.67 28.10 -4.77
CA PHE A 401 -55.63 27.33 -4.03
C PHE A 401 -54.38 26.87 -4.83
N ILE A 402 -54.21 27.17 -6.14
CA ILE A 402 -53.10 26.57 -6.94
C ILE A 402 -51.95 27.55 -7.28
N ASN A 403 -52.04 28.83 -6.92
CA ASN A 403 -51.04 29.84 -7.31
C ASN A 403 -49.92 30.11 -6.29
N THR A 404 -49.55 29.13 -5.45
CA THR A 404 -48.56 29.33 -4.38
C THR A 404 -47.29 28.47 -4.52
N LEU A 405 -47.17 27.62 -5.56
CA LEU A 405 -45.97 26.81 -5.79
C LEU A 405 -45.05 27.32 -6.92
N ALA A 406 -45.47 28.34 -7.67
CA ALA A 406 -44.71 28.90 -8.80
C ALA A 406 -43.86 30.15 -8.46
N THR A 407 -43.85 30.59 -7.20
CA THR A 407 -43.13 31.78 -6.73
C THR A 407 -41.88 31.50 -5.89
N LEU A 408 -41.42 30.25 -5.83
CA LEU A 408 -40.24 29.86 -5.04
C LEU A 408 -39.00 29.49 -5.87
N TYR A 409 -39.01 29.68 -7.20
CA TYR A 409 -37.90 29.22 -8.05
C TYR A 409 -37.36 30.24 -9.07
N CYS A 410 -37.73 31.52 -9.00
CA CYS A 410 -37.17 32.56 -9.87
C CYS A 410 -36.97 33.89 -9.12
N ASP A 411 -35.92 33.98 -8.31
CA ASP A 411 -35.32 35.24 -7.85
C ASP A 411 -33.91 34.86 -7.35
N THR A 412 -32.76 35.31 -7.86
CA THR A 412 -32.37 36.60 -8.42
C THR A 412 -31.11 36.40 -9.29
N LYS A 413 -31.02 37.18 -10.36
CA LYS A 413 -29.81 37.35 -11.18
C LYS A 413 -29.50 38.86 -11.27
N ASP A 414 -28.24 39.17 -11.00
CA ASP A 414 -27.40 40.29 -11.48
C ASP A 414 -27.33 41.68 -10.78
N ASN A 415 -26.07 41.99 -10.43
CA ASN A 415 -25.28 43.23 -10.57
C ASN A 415 -25.23 44.28 -9.44
N ASN A 416 -24.02 44.47 -8.87
CA ASN A 416 -23.23 45.69 -9.09
C ASN A 416 -21.75 45.60 -8.62
N GLU A 417 -20.90 46.28 -9.38
CA GLU A 417 -19.44 46.39 -9.29
C GLU A 417 -18.94 47.30 -8.15
N ALA A 418 -17.70 47.07 -7.66
CA ALA A 418 -16.52 47.94 -7.88
C ALA A 418 -15.53 48.02 -6.70
N LYS A 419 -14.23 48.08 -7.08
CA LYS A 419 -12.99 48.42 -6.33
C LYS A 419 -12.40 47.26 -5.50
N GLY A 420 -11.16 46.81 -5.64
CA GLY A 420 -9.97 47.35 -6.28
C GLY A 420 -8.83 47.39 -5.26
N CYS A 421 -7.86 46.48 -5.35
CA CYS A 421 -6.46 46.74 -4.96
C CYS A 421 -5.52 45.68 -5.55
N LYS A 422 -4.35 46.16 -6.01
CA LYS A 422 -3.28 45.46 -6.73
C LYS A 422 -2.27 44.79 -5.79
N SER A 423 -1.41 43.98 -6.40
CA SER A 423 -0.06 43.48 -6.01
C SER A 423 -0.02 42.13 -5.29
N SER A 424 1.05 41.32 -5.33
CA SER A 424 2.10 40.92 -6.30
C SER A 424 2.94 39.84 -5.57
N CYS A 425 3.71 39.04 -6.30
CA CYS A 425 4.81 38.13 -5.87
C CYS A 425 4.40 36.75 -5.28
N SER A 426 4.84 35.60 -5.79
CA SER A 426 6.22 35.09 -6.01
C SER A 426 6.99 34.83 -4.69
N THR A 427 7.01 33.55 -4.23
CA THR A 427 8.05 32.73 -3.50
C THR A 427 8.98 33.38 -2.43
N PRO A 428 9.70 32.65 -1.52
CA PRO A 428 9.76 31.21 -1.21
C PRO A 428 9.77 30.83 0.30
N LEU A 429 9.88 29.52 0.55
CA LEU A 429 10.19 28.85 1.82
C LEU A 429 11.60 29.20 2.37
N LEU A 430 11.67 29.66 3.62
CA LEU A 430 12.79 29.57 4.57
C LEU A 430 12.29 28.68 5.73
N LEU A 431 12.97 27.66 6.26
CA LEU A 431 14.37 27.45 6.62
C LEU A 431 14.85 28.40 7.73
N ASP A 432 14.65 27.96 8.98
CA ASP A 432 15.46 28.35 10.15
C ASP A 432 15.40 27.15 11.13
N LYS A 433 16.47 26.39 11.37
CA LYS A 433 17.62 26.67 12.23
C LYS A 433 17.25 27.24 13.60
N ARG A 434 17.18 26.34 14.58
CA ARG A 434 18.09 26.37 15.74
C ARG A 434 18.74 25.02 15.89
#